data_AF-A0A7Y5V4P7-F1
#
_entry.id   AF-A0A7Y5V4P7-F1
#
_cell.length_a   1.000
_cell.length_b   1.000
_cell.length_c   1.000
_cell.angle_alpha   90.00
_cell.angle_beta   90.00
_cell.angle_gamma   90.00
#
_symmetry.space_group_name_H-M   'P 1'
#
loop_
_entity.id
_entity.type
_entity.pdbx_description
1 polymer ?
#
loop_
_entity_poly.entity_id
_entity_poly.type
_entity_poly.pdbx_seq_one_letter_code
_entity_poly.pdbx_strand_id
1 'polypeptide(L)'
;MQGVRTDDPLGWGATITDRRAVGASVDSALEAEFRARGLTTSWALASDLARTARRNPTYASAPSEIRAGDAVRVLERRRDGEIPEPVATQLRTLAGFHDARYAMVPVEVRFEPGSGPGTGRAVLRVAMLDVRASRLTFIGDIGGPDAPAYAPSFPAGLALRFADLIVAR
;
A
#
# COMPACT_ATOMS: atom_id res chain seq x y z
N MET A 1 -6.96 3.48 -3.70
CA MET A 1 -6.83 3.68 -2.24
C MET A 1 -6.88 2.32 -1.58
N GLN A 2 -5.99 2.06 -0.62
CA GLN A 2 -6.01 0.83 0.19
C GLN A 2 -7.22 0.77 1.12
N GLY A 3 -7.73 -0.43 1.39
CA GLY A 3 -8.86 -0.67 2.29
C GLY A 3 -8.45 -1.29 3.62
N VAL A 4 -9.23 -1.09 4.68
CA VAL A 4 -9.11 -1.87 5.93
C VAL A 4 -10.17 -2.95 5.94
N ARG A 5 -9.77 -4.22 6.07
CA ARG A 5 -10.70 -5.35 6.16
C ARG A 5 -11.34 -5.38 7.55
N THR A 6 -12.66 -5.51 7.59
CA THR A 6 -13.47 -5.45 8.82
C THR A 6 -13.98 -6.80 9.28
N ASP A 7 -14.03 -7.76 8.35
CA ASP A 7 -14.29 -9.15 8.66
C ASP A 7 -12.96 -9.81 9.00
N ASP A 8 -12.58 -9.72 10.28
CA ASP A 8 -11.40 -10.34 10.83
C ASP A 8 -11.77 -11.18 12.06
N PRO A 9 -11.06 -12.30 12.31
CA PRO A 9 -11.39 -13.23 13.39
C PRO A 9 -11.21 -12.64 14.80
N LEU A 10 -10.58 -11.47 14.92
CA LEU A 10 -10.34 -10.79 16.20
C LEU A 10 -11.41 -9.71 16.48
N GLY A 11 -12.25 -9.39 15.48
CA GLY A 11 -13.21 -8.28 15.54
C GLY A 11 -12.57 -6.89 15.60
N TRP A 12 -11.25 -6.77 15.42
CA TRP A 12 -10.53 -5.50 15.60
C TRP A 12 -10.89 -4.49 14.51
N GLY A 13 -11.00 -4.93 13.25
CA GLY A 13 -11.38 -4.11 12.12
C GLY A 13 -12.80 -3.55 12.25
N ALA A 14 -13.71 -4.25 12.95
CA ALA A 14 -15.05 -3.76 13.25
C ALA A 14 -15.05 -2.59 14.25
N THR A 15 -14.02 -2.45 15.09
CA THR A 15 -13.90 -1.35 16.06
C THR A 15 -13.38 -0.05 15.43
N ILE A 16 -12.81 -0.11 14.22
CA ILE A 16 -12.23 1.03 13.52
C ILE A 16 -13.33 1.89 12.90
N THR A 17 -13.54 3.07 13.49
CA THR A 17 -14.54 4.06 13.04
C THR A 17 -14.09 4.84 11.81
N ASP A 18 -12.81 5.21 11.71
CA ASP A 18 -12.24 5.91 10.55
C ASP A 18 -11.17 5.08 9.84
N ARG A 19 -11.61 4.28 8.87
CA ARG A 19 -10.74 3.41 8.06
C ARG A 19 -9.84 4.21 7.13
N ARG A 20 -10.28 5.39 6.69
CA ARG A 20 -9.49 6.25 5.80
C ARG A 20 -8.31 6.83 6.56
N ALA A 21 -8.52 7.24 7.82
CA ALA A 21 -7.44 7.68 8.69
C ALA A 21 -6.40 6.58 8.94
N VAL A 22 -6.83 5.32 9.13
CA VAL A 22 -5.89 4.20 9.28
C VAL A 22 -5.05 3.99 8.01
N GLY A 23 -5.68 3.97 6.82
CA GLY A 23 -4.94 3.89 5.56
C GLY A 23 -3.96 5.06 5.38
N ALA A 24 -4.40 6.29 5.62
CA ALA A 24 -3.53 7.46 5.55
C ALA A 24 -2.37 7.40 6.57
N SER A 25 -2.59 6.83 7.75
CA SER A 25 -1.55 6.62 8.76
C SER A 25 -0.52 5.59 8.30
N VAL A 26 -0.94 4.51 7.65
CA VAL A 26 -0.02 3.53 7.03
C VAL A 26 0.80 4.16 5.92
N ASP A 27 0.17 4.91 5.01
CA ASP A 27 0.88 5.59 3.93
C ASP A 27 1.90 6.59 4.48
N SER A 28 1.52 7.35 5.52
CA SER A 28 2.42 8.31 6.19
C SER A 28 3.59 7.62 6.89
N ALA A 29 3.34 6.47 7.54
CA ALA A 29 4.37 5.70 8.21
C ALA A 29 5.35 5.09 7.19
N LEU A 30 4.85 4.50 6.10
CA LEU A 30 5.69 4.02 5.00
C LEU A 30 6.58 5.13 4.43
N GLU A 31 5.99 6.30 4.23
CA GLU A 31 6.70 7.46 3.72
C GLU A 31 7.83 7.91 4.68
N ALA A 32 7.56 7.92 5.99
CA ALA A 32 8.55 8.26 7.00
C ALA A 32 9.72 7.26 7.01
N GLU A 33 9.45 5.96 6.96
CA GLU A 33 10.48 4.92 6.96
C GLU A 33 11.34 4.95 5.69
N PHE A 34 10.75 5.24 4.52
CA PHE A 34 11.48 5.42 3.26
C PHE A 34 12.44 6.61 3.33
N ARG A 35 11.99 7.73 3.90
CA ARG A 35 12.85 8.91 4.09
C ARG A 35 13.97 8.64 5.07
N ALA A 36 13.68 8.02 6.21
CA ALA A 36 14.67 7.68 7.23
C ALA A 36 15.81 6.81 6.68
N ARG A 37 15.50 5.96 5.69
CA ARG A 37 16.47 5.07 5.01
C ARG A 37 17.11 5.68 3.76
N GLY A 38 16.79 6.92 3.39
CA GLY A 38 17.33 7.56 2.19
C GLY A 38 16.84 6.95 0.87
N LEU A 39 15.71 6.22 0.88
CA LEU A 39 15.17 5.57 -0.33
C LEU A 39 14.50 6.55 -1.31
N THR A 40 14.41 7.83 -0.96
CA THR A 40 13.84 8.89 -1.81
C THR A 40 14.62 9.17 -3.09
N THR A 41 15.86 8.68 -3.20
CA THR A 41 16.64 8.83 -4.44
C THR A 41 16.17 7.91 -5.55
N SER A 42 15.55 6.77 -5.20
CA SER A 42 15.09 5.74 -6.16
C SER A 42 13.58 5.56 -6.17
N TRP A 43 12.86 6.10 -5.18
CA TRP A 43 11.41 6.02 -5.07
C TRP A 43 10.75 7.39 -4.98
N ALA A 44 9.76 7.63 -5.85
CA ALA A 44 8.82 8.72 -5.68
C ALA A 44 7.76 8.35 -4.66
N LEU A 45 7.59 9.17 -3.62
CA LEU A 45 6.69 8.88 -2.50
C LEU A 45 5.27 9.42 -2.75
N ALA A 46 4.29 8.95 -1.97
CA ALA A 46 2.89 9.32 -2.14
C ALA A 46 2.66 10.85 -2.12
N SER A 47 3.34 11.57 -1.23
CA SER A 47 3.29 13.04 -1.19
C SER A 47 3.92 13.73 -2.41
N ASP A 48 4.97 13.14 -3.00
CA ASP A 48 5.57 13.64 -4.23
C ASP A 48 4.63 13.45 -5.41
N LEU A 49 4.04 12.26 -5.53
CA LEU A 49 3.03 11.96 -6.53
C LEU A 49 1.80 12.88 -6.39
N ALA A 50 1.34 13.14 -5.16
CA ALA A 50 0.24 14.07 -4.89
C ALA A 50 0.60 15.53 -5.23
N ARG A 51 1.86 15.94 -5.03
CA ARG A 51 2.36 17.25 -5.46
C ARG A 51 2.37 17.34 -6.99
N THR A 52 2.83 16.30 -7.68
CA THR A 52 2.81 16.20 -9.14
C THR A 52 1.39 16.31 -9.70
N ALA A 53 0.43 15.55 -9.14
CA ALA A 53 -0.97 15.61 -9.55
C ALA A 53 -1.57 17.01 -9.37
N ARG A 54 -1.32 17.66 -8.22
CA ARG A 54 -1.79 19.03 -7.97
C ARG A 54 -1.22 20.07 -8.95
N ARG A 55 0.01 19.86 -9.41
CA ARG A 55 0.66 20.74 -10.41
C ARG A 55 0.18 20.45 -11.85
N ASN A 56 -0.42 19.30 -12.09
CA ASN A 56 -0.84 18.84 -13.42
C ASN A 56 -2.29 18.31 -13.39
N PRO A 57 -3.28 19.09 -12.90
CA PRO A 57 -4.63 18.59 -12.61
C PRO A 57 -5.40 18.08 -13.85
N THR A 58 -5.04 18.55 -15.04
CA THR A 58 -5.63 18.08 -16.31
C THR A 58 -5.10 16.72 -16.75
N TYR A 59 -3.89 16.35 -16.31
CA TYR A 59 -3.17 15.19 -16.84
C TYR A 59 -3.01 14.05 -15.82
N ALA A 60 -2.88 14.37 -14.54
CA ALA A 60 -2.56 13.43 -13.49
C ALA A 60 -3.64 13.40 -12.41
N SER A 61 -4.17 12.20 -12.13
CA SER A 61 -5.03 11.95 -10.98
C SER A 61 -4.21 11.88 -9.70
N ALA A 62 -4.78 12.33 -8.57
CA ALA A 62 -4.10 12.17 -7.29
C ALA A 62 -3.98 10.68 -6.92
N PRO A 63 -2.87 10.22 -6.29
CA PRO A 63 -2.72 8.82 -5.91
C PRO A 63 -3.88 8.25 -5.07
N SER A 64 -4.47 9.09 -4.22
CA SER A 64 -5.63 8.75 -3.39
C SER A 64 -6.90 8.46 -4.19
N GLU A 65 -7.02 9.00 -5.41
CA GLU A 65 -8.17 8.84 -6.29
C GLU A 65 -8.05 7.58 -7.15
N ILE A 66 -6.82 7.14 -7.43
CA ILE A 66 -6.55 5.95 -8.23
C ILE A 66 -7.02 4.70 -7.47
N ARG A 67 -7.82 3.87 -8.15
CA ARG A 67 -8.34 2.59 -7.63
C ARG A 67 -7.36 1.43 -7.83
N ALA A 68 -6.07 1.67 -7.54
CA ALA A 68 -5.01 0.69 -7.76
C ALA A 68 -5.18 -0.60 -6.94
N GLY A 69 -5.68 -0.52 -5.71
CA GLY A 69 -5.98 -1.69 -4.88
C GLY A 69 -7.05 -2.60 -5.51
N ASP A 70 -8.09 -2.02 -6.14
CA ASP A 70 -9.13 -2.80 -6.82
C ASP A 70 -8.58 -3.47 -8.08
N ALA A 71 -7.75 -2.76 -8.84
CA ALA A 71 -7.03 -3.32 -9.99
C ALA A 71 -6.15 -4.52 -9.57
N VAL A 72 -5.42 -4.41 -8.46
CA VAL A 72 -4.62 -5.52 -7.93
C VAL A 72 -5.52 -6.72 -7.58
N ARG A 73 -6.65 -6.51 -6.91
CA ARG A 73 -7.60 -7.60 -6.59
C ARG A 73 -8.14 -8.30 -7.85
N VAL A 74 -8.35 -7.56 -8.94
CA VAL A 74 -8.75 -8.13 -10.24
C VAL A 74 -7.61 -8.97 -10.83
N LEU A 75 -6.39 -8.44 -10.83
CA LEU A 75 -5.20 -9.12 -11.33
C LEU A 75 -4.85 -10.39 -10.55
N GLU A 76 -5.02 -10.37 -9.23
CA GLU A 76 -4.80 -11.54 -8.40
C GLU A 76 -5.72 -12.71 -8.79
N ARG A 77 -6.95 -12.41 -9.21
CA ARG A 77 -7.89 -13.42 -9.72
C ARG A 77 -7.62 -13.83 -11.16
N ARG A 78 -6.85 -13.05 -11.91
CA ARG A 78 -6.55 -13.25 -13.34
C ARG A 78 -5.04 -13.17 -13.55
N ARG A 79 -4.33 -14.27 -13.28
CA ARG A 79 -2.86 -14.33 -13.21
C ARG A 79 -2.12 -13.76 -14.44
N ASP A 80 -2.72 -13.83 -15.63
CA ASP A 80 -2.15 -13.28 -16.87
C ASP A 80 -2.88 -12.01 -17.37
N GLY A 81 -3.61 -11.35 -16.47
CA GLY A 81 -4.37 -10.16 -16.78
C GLY A 81 -3.50 -8.90 -16.88
N GLU A 82 -3.97 -7.95 -17.67
CA GLU A 82 -3.42 -6.60 -17.69
C GLU A 82 -4.06 -5.70 -16.64
N ILE A 83 -3.33 -4.68 -16.19
CA ILE A 83 -3.89 -3.65 -15.30
C ILE A 83 -5.13 -3.07 -16.00
N PRO A 84 -6.32 -3.08 -15.37
CA PRO A 84 -7.53 -2.57 -16.00
C PRO A 84 -7.50 -1.06 -16.18
N GLU A 85 -8.13 -0.56 -17.25
CA GLU A 85 -8.38 0.87 -17.42
C GLU A 85 -9.49 1.35 -16.46
N PRO A 86 -9.44 2.62 -15.99
CA PRO A 86 -8.46 3.66 -16.32
C PRO A 86 -7.16 3.60 -15.49
N VAL A 87 -7.04 2.61 -14.59
CA VAL A 87 -5.92 2.54 -13.62
C VAL A 87 -4.57 2.43 -14.33
N ALA A 88 -4.50 1.65 -15.41
CA ALA A 88 -3.26 1.49 -16.17
C ALA A 88 -2.77 2.83 -16.74
N THR A 89 -3.65 3.59 -17.40
CA THR A 89 -3.31 4.92 -17.91
C THR A 89 -2.92 5.89 -16.78
N GLN A 90 -3.67 5.91 -15.68
CA GLN A 90 -3.36 6.78 -14.53
C GLN A 90 -1.99 6.49 -13.91
N LEU A 91 -1.65 5.21 -13.74
CA LEU A 91 -0.34 4.80 -13.24
C LEU A 91 0.77 5.13 -14.23
N ARG A 92 0.56 4.92 -15.54
CA ARG A 92 1.55 5.29 -16.58
C ARG A 92 1.82 6.78 -16.59
N THR A 93 0.80 7.61 -16.46
CA THR A 93 0.98 9.06 -16.40
C THR A 93 1.81 9.48 -15.19
N LEU A 94 1.48 8.99 -14.00
CA LEU A 94 2.29 9.28 -12.80
C LEU A 94 3.71 8.73 -12.91
N ALA A 95 3.88 7.50 -13.42
CA ALA A 95 5.19 6.90 -13.61
C ALA A 95 6.04 7.70 -14.60
N GLY A 96 5.44 8.24 -15.66
CA GLY A 96 6.11 9.09 -16.65
C GLY A 96 6.70 10.38 -16.05
N PHE A 97 6.02 11.01 -15.09
CA PHE A 97 6.54 12.21 -14.41
C PHE A 97 7.77 11.93 -13.53
N HIS A 98 7.97 10.68 -13.12
CA HIS A 98 9.02 10.27 -12.18
C HIS A 98 10.03 9.28 -12.79
N ASP A 99 9.99 9.08 -14.11
CA ASP A 99 10.71 8.02 -14.84
C ASP A 99 10.66 6.64 -14.15
N ALA A 100 9.52 6.35 -13.52
CA ALA A 100 9.32 5.09 -12.81
C ALA A 100 8.91 3.98 -13.78
N ARG A 101 9.31 2.75 -13.47
CA ARG A 101 8.81 1.55 -14.14
C ARG A 101 7.82 0.77 -13.28
N TYR A 102 8.10 0.70 -11.99
CA TYR A 102 7.33 -0.08 -11.04
C TYR A 102 6.52 0.84 -10.14
N ALA A 103 5.29 0.44 -9.85
CA ALA A 103 4.45 1.08 -8.84
C ALA A 103 4.23 0.11 -7.68
N MET A 104 4.51 0.59 -6.48
CA MET A 104 4.23 -0.13 -5.24
C MET A 104 2.89 0.33 -4.71
N VAL A 105 1.98 -0.64 -4.51
CA VAL A 105 0.58 -0.39 -4.17
C VAL A 105 0.28 -1.09 -2.85
N PRO A 106 0.11 -0.33 -1.75
CA PRO A 106 -0.58 -0.82 -0.57
C PRO A 106 -2.02 -1.19 -0.96
N VAL A 107 -2.43 -2.43 -0.72
CA VAL A 107 -3.72 -2.98 -1.19
C VAL A 107 -4.74 -2.97 -0.07
N GLU A 108 -4.38 -3.55 1.06
CA GLU A 108 -5.25 -3.58 2.24
C GLU A 108 -4.48 -3.84 3.54
N VAL A 109 -5.07 -3.40 4.64
CA VAL A 109 -4.69 -3.81 5.99
C VAL A 109 -5.77 -4.75 6.52
N ARG A 110 -5.34 -5.89 7.06
CA ARG A 110 -6.20 -6.88 7.71
C ARG A 110 -5.63 -7.28 9.06
N PHE A 111 -6.46 -7.81 9.94
CA PHE A 111 -6.02 -8.33 11.24
C PHE A 111 -6.10 -9.85 11.23
N GLU A 112 -5.07 -10.49 11.76
CA GLU A 112 -4.96 -11.94 11.87
C GLU A 112 -4.61 -12.36 13.30
N PRO A 113 -4.95 -13.59 13.71
CA PRO A 113 -4.40 -14.17 14.93
C PRO A 113 -2.87 -14.13 14.90
N GLY A 114 -2.28 -13.76 16.03
CA GLY A 114 -0.83 -13.74 16.22
C GLY A 114 -0.28 -15.14 16.51
N SER A 115 1.01 -15.20 16.80
CA SER A 115 1.72 -16.45 17.07
C SER A 115 1.40 -17.02 18.46
N GLY A 116 0.97 -16.17 19.39
CA GLY A 116 0.63 -16.53 20.77
C GLY A 116 -0.87 -16.60 21.03
N PRO A 117 -1.33 -17.41 22.01
CA PRO A 117 -2.72 -17.44 22.42
C PRO A 117 -3.23 -16.04 22.82
N GLY A 118 -4.40 -15.66 22.30
CA GLY A 118 -5.03 -14.36 22.60
C GLY A 118 -4.30 -13.15 22.00
N THR A 119 -3.32 -13.36 21.13
CA THR A 119 -2.65 -12.28 20.40
C THR A 119 -3.18 -12.14 18.98
N GLY A 120 -3.02 -10.94 18.43
CA GLY A 120 -3.34 -10.60 17.05
C GLY A 120 -2.29 -9.68 16.44
N ARG A 121 -2.25 -9.60 15.12
CA ARG A 121 -1.35 -8.72 14.39
C ARG A 121 -2.05 -8.04 13.23
N ALA A 122 -1.58 -6.85 12.88
CA ALA A 122 -1.93 -6.23 11.61
C ALA A 122 -1.09 -6.84 10.48
N VAL A 123 -1.68 -6.99 9.30
CA VAL A 123 -1.02 -7.49 8.10
C VAL A 123 -1.32 -6.51 6.97
N LEU A 124 -0.27 -6.01 6.33
CA LEU A 124 -0.36 -5.17 5.14
C LEU A 124 -0.15 -6.04 3.90
N ARG A 125 -1.14 -6.06 3.02
CA ARG A 125 -0.99 -6.63 1.68
C ARG A 125 -0.44 -5.57 0.73
N VAL A 126 0.65 -5.89 0.05
CA VAL A 126 1.32 -4.99 -0.90
C VAL A 126 1.51 -5.69 -2.23
N ALA A 127 1.33 -4.94 -3.31
CA ALA A 127 1.61 -5.39 -4.67
C ALA A 127 2.63 -4.50 -5.36
N MET A 128 3.40 -5.08 -6.27
CA MET A 128 4.27 -4.37 -7.20
C MET A 128 3.80 -4.60 -8.63
N LEU A 129 3.51 -3.50 -9.32
CA LEU A 129 3.02 -3.49 -10.69
C LEU A 129 4.14 -3.01 -11.63
N ASP A 130 4.38 -3.72 -12.73
CA ASP A 130 5.14 -3.18 -13.87
C ASP A 130 4.18 -2.33 -14.70
N VAL A 131 4.31 -1.02 -14.56
CA VAL A 131 3.39 -0.04 -15.17
C VAL A 131 3.59 0.04 -16.68
N ARG A 132 4.82 -0.19 -17.16
CA ARG A 132 5.12 -0.21 -18.60
C ARG A 132 4.54 -1.46 -19.24
N ALA A 133 4.76 -2.62 -18.64
CA ALA A 133 4.26 -3.91 -19.14
C ALA A 133 2.80 -4.23 -18.72
N SER A 134 2.11 -3.32 -18.02
CA SER A 134 0.72 -3.49 -17.59
C SER A 134 0.44 -4.73 -16.73
N ARG A 135 1.36 -5.16 -15.84
CA ARG A 135 1.22 -6.47 -15.16
C ARG A 135 1.51 -6.43 -13.67
N LEU A 136 0.88 -7.34 -12.93
CA LEU A 136 1.26 -7.66 -11.55
C LEU A 136 2.56 -8.48 -11.56
N THR A 137 3.58 -8.00 -10.85
CA THR A 137 4.89 -8.68 -10.78
C THR A 137 5.11 -9.38 -9.45
N PHE A 138 4.59 -8.82 -8.37
CA PHE A 138 4.71 -9.37 -7.04
C PHE A 138 3.49 -8.98 -6.21
N ILE A 139 3.07 -9.88 -5.33
CA ILE A 139 2.10 -9.60 -4.27
C ILE A 139 2.53 -10.36 -3.02
N GLY A 140 2.45 -9.71 -1.86
CA GLY A 140 2.88 -10.30 -0.61
C GLY A 140 2.20 -9.66 0.59
N ASP A 141 2.16 -10.43 1.68
CA ASP A 141 1.61 -10.02 2.95
C ASP A 141 2.74 -9.76 3.94
N ILE A 142 2.65 -8.64 4.65
CA ILE A 142 3.68 -8.16 5.56
C ILE A 142 3.05 -8.02 6.94
N GLY A 143 3.42 -8.96 7.82
CA GLY A 143 2.93 -9.01 9.19
C GLY A 143 3.66 -8.03 10.09
N GLY A 144 2.88 -7.26 10.87
CA GLY A 144 3.37 -6.46 11.97
C GLY A 144 3.62 -7.31 13.24
N PRO A 145 4.05 -6.66 14.33
CA PRO A 145 4.24 -7.34 15.61
C PRO A 145 2.91 -7.84 16.19
N ASP A 146 2.98 -8.95 16.94
CA ASP A 146 1.86 -9.48 17.72
C ASP A 146 1.53 -8.53 18.89
N ALA A 147 0.25 -8.37 19.18
CA ALA A 147 -0.27 -7.55 20.27
C ALA A 147 -1.50 -8.21 20.92
N PRO A 148 -1.79 -7.94 22.20
CA PRO A 148 -2.97 -8.51 22.89
C PRO A 148 -4.29 -7.79 22.53
N ALA A 149 -4.23 -6.60 21.93
CA ALA A 149 -5.39 -5.79 21.56
C ALA A 149 -5.05 -4.87 20.37
N TYR A 150 -6.09 -4.28 19.75
CA TYR A 150 -5.89 -3.27 18.73
C TYR A 150 -5.11 -2.07 19.27
N ALA A 151 -4.06 -1.65 18.55
CA ALA A 151 -3.23 -0.53 18.92
C ALA A 151 -3.07 0.47 17.76
N PRO A 152 -3.16 1.79 18.02
CA PRO A 152 -2.88 2.83 17.01
C PRO A 152 -1.44 2.80 16.45
N SER A 153 -0.52 2.06 17.07
CA SER A 153 0.88 1.92 16.65
C SER A 153 1.10 0.93 15.51
N PHE A 154 0.09 0.14 15.12
CA PHE A 154 0.25 -0.84 14.04
C PHE A 154 0.76 -0.29 12.70
N PRO A 155 0.30 0.89 12.22
CA PRO A 155 0.83 1.48 10.99
C PRO A 155 2.35 1.65 11.00
N ALA A 156 2.91 2.12 12.12
CA ALA A 156 4.35 2.27 12.28
C ALA A 156 5.07 0.92 12.30
N GLY A 157 4.53 -0.08 13.01
CA GLY A 157 5.09 -1.42 13.04
C GLY A 157 5.09 -2.11 11.66
N LEU A 158 4.02 -1.94 10.89
CA LEU A 158 3.93 -2.42 9.51
C LEU A 158 4.95 -1.74 8.60
N ALA A 159 5.06 -0.42 8.67
CA ALA A 159 5.99 0.35 7.85
C ALA A 159 7.45 -0.01 8.14
N LEU A 160 7.80 -0.22 9.41
CA LEU A 160 9.14 -0.65 9.80
C LEU A 160 9.49 -2.00 9.18
N ARG A 161 8.62 -3.01 9.37
CA ARG A 161 8.80 -4.36 8.78
C ARG A 161 8.87 -4.33 7.26
N PHE A 162 8.05 -3.50 6.65
CA PHE A 162 8.05 -3.29 5.22
C PHE A 162 9.39 -2.77 4.71
N ALA A 163 9.90 -1.71 5.34
CA ALA A 163 11.14 -1.07 4.94
C ALA A 163 12.36 -1.99 5.13
N ASP A 164 12.36 -2.84 6.16
CA ASP A 164 13.41 -3.84 6.38
C ASP A 164 13.48 -4.86 5.23
N LEU A 165 12.33 -5.25 4.65
CA LEU A 165 12.27 -6.18 3.51
C LEU A 165 12.76 -5.56 2.19
N ILE A 166 12.68 -4.23 2.05
CA ILE A 166 13.12 -3.53 0.83
C ILE A 166 14.63 -3.25 0.86
N VAL A 167 15.20 -3.07 2.05
CA VAL A 167 16.63 -2.76 2.21
C VAL A 167 17.48 -4.03 2.35
N ALA A 168 16.90 -5.18 2.70
CA ALA A 168 17.63 -6.43 2.80
C ALA A 168 18.39 -6.75 1.49
N ARG A 169 19.72 -6.63 1.58
CA ARG A 169 20.73 -6.97 0.58
C ARG A 169 21.33 -8.32 0.88
#